data_AF-A0A920U2Q6-F1
#
_entry.id   AF-A0A920U2Q6-F1
#
_cell.length_a   1.000
_cell.length_b   1.000
_cell.length_c   1.000
_cell.angle_alpha   90.00
_cell.angle_beta   90.00
_cell.angle_gamma   90.00
#
_symmetry.space_group_name_H-M   'P 1'
#
loop_
_entity.id
_entity.type
_entity.pdbx_description
1 polymer ?
#
loop_
_entity_poly.entity_id
_entity_poly.type
_entity_poly.pdbx_seq_one_letter_code
_entity_poly.pdbx_strand_id
1 'polypeptide(L)'
;MDNLMPLALRVCGTTGPSRDFLGPIYLCDRRAIGRRSAYLSLLAENPLALQQLVQLITVSSWIGNWIGQHPVILDELLDPITGFQAQARADITTELVEKLAGFEQTDLEAVMDLFREYRWGYSLRVGAADIAGLLDVNTVSHALSALAETIVECALDAARTSLSLDPPKESLSRFGVVAYGKLGSQELGYNSDLDIIFVYDEASQKNAASAQNGVTIFPA
;
A
#
# COMPACT_ATOMS: atom_id res chain seq x y z
N MET A 1 -3.75 -23.56 -19.90
CA MET A 1 -3.37 -24.15 -18.59
C MET A 1 -2.26 -25.17 -18.75
N ASP A 2 -2.34 -26.06 -19.74
CA ASP A 2 -1.39 -27.18 -19.93
C ASP A 2 0.09 -26.79 -20.05
N ASN A 3 0.41 -25.60 -20.56
CA ASN A 3 1.80 -25.11 -20.63
C ASN A 3 2.26 -24.33 -19.40
N LEU A 4 1.34 -23.74 -18.64
CA LEU A 4 1.65 -22.80 -17.55
C LEU A 4 1.84 -23.53 -16.22
N MET A 5 1.04 -24.57 -15.96
CA MET A 5 1.18 -25.39 -14.76
C MET A 5 2.56 -26.06 -14.66
N PRO A 6 3.13 -26.66 -15.73
CA PRO A 6 4.50 -27.18 -15.70
C PRO A 6 5.55 -26.09 -15.45
N LEU A 7 5.38 -24.90 -16.02
CA LEU A 7 6.29 -23.77 -15.81
C LEU A 7 6.24 -23.25 -14.37
N ALA A 8 5.04 -23.04 -13.82
CA ALA A 8 4.83 -22.62 -12.44
C ALA A 8 5.41 -23.67 -11.46
N LEU A 9 5.15 -24.96 -11.67
CA LEU A 9 5.71 -26.04 -10.87
C LEU A 9 7.24 -26.10 -10.95
N ARG A 10 7.83 -25.85 -12.12
CA ARG A 10 9.29 -25.80 -12.30
C ARG A 10 9.90 -24.62 -11.55
N VAL A 11 9.30 -23.43 -11.62
CA VAL A 11 9.74 -22.24 -10.89
C VAL A 11 9.62 -22.46 -9.38
N CYS A 12 8.48 -22.98 -8.91
CA CYS A 12 8.30 -23.31 -7.50
C CYS A 12 9.35 -24.33 -7.03
N GLY A 13 9.68 -25.33 -7.85
CA GLY A 13 10.71 -26.33 -7.56
C GLY A 13 12.12 -25.75 -7.44
N THR A 14 12.41 -24.62 -8.08
CA THR A 14 13.70 -23.91 -7.98
C THR A 14 13.79 -22.96 -6.79
N THR A 15 12.68 -22.52 -6.22
CA THR A 15 12.62 -21.52 -5.13
C THR A 15 12.75 -22.10 -3.70
N GLY A 16 13.09 -23.39 -3.55
CA GLY A 16 13.35 -24.02 -2.26
C GLY A 16 12.10 -24.51 -1.51
N PRO A 17 12.25 -25.28 -0.41
CA PRO A 17 11.16 -26.01 0.22
C PRO A 17 10.41 -25.13 1.24
N SER A 18 9.79 -24.04 0.80
CA SER A 18 8.88 -23.27 1.64
C SER A 18 7.47 -23.85 1.54
N ARG A 19 6.79 -24.00 2.69
CA ARG A 19 5.50 -24.70 2.87
C ARG A 19 4.32 -24.22 2.01
N ASP A 20 4.46 -23.15 1.24
CA ASP A 20 3.37 -22.47 0.52
C ASP A 20 3.40 -22.63 -1.00
N PHE A 21 3.77 -23.82 -1.51
CA PHE A 21 3.60 -24.20 -2.92
C PHE A 21 2.14 -24.06 -3.42
N LEU A 22 1.19 -24.07 -2.49
CA LEU A 22 -0.24 -23.99 -2.79
C LEU A 22 -0.67 -22.60 -3.23
N GLY A 23 0.00 -21.51 -2.81
CA GLY A 23 -0.42 -20.15 -3.14
C GLY A 23 -0.38 -19.83 -4.64
N PRO A 24 0.78 -20.00 -5.33
CA PRO A 24 0.90 -19.76 -6.76
C PRO A 24 0.03 -20.70 -7.60
N ILE A 25 -0.09 -21.97 -7.17
CA ILE A 25 -0.94 -22.96 -7.82
C ILE A 25 -2.42 -22.56 -7.68
N TYR A 26 -2.85 -22.12 -6.49
CA TYR A 26 -4.22 -21.71 -6.21
C TYR A 26 -4.67 -20.47 -7.00
N LEU A 27 -3.75 -19.52 -7.22
CA LEU A 27 -3.96 -18.36 -8.09
C LEU A 27 -4.18 -18.74 -9.55
N CYS A 28 -3.38 -19.69 -10.04
CA CYS A 28 -3.49 -20.22 -11.39
C CYS A 28 -4.75 -21.09 -11.56
N ASP A 29 -5.13 -21.87 -10.55
CA ASP A 29 -6.02 -23.01 -10.76
C ASP A 29 -7.50 -22.64 -10.87
N ARG A 30 -8.09 -21.66 -10.15
CA ARG A 30 -9.54 -21.40 -10.36
C ARG A 30 -10.23 -20.13 -9.87
N ARG A 31 -9.73 -19.38 -8.89
CA ARG A 31 -10.54 -18.30 -8.26
C ARG A 31 -10.27 -16.88 -8.75
N ALA A 32 -9.17 -16.68 -9.49
CA ALA A 32 -8.57 -15.35 -9.66
C ALA A 32 -8.19 -15.02 -11.11
N ILE A 33 -7.20 -15.75 -11.65
CA ILE A 33 -6.63 -15.49 -12.99
C ILE A 33 -7.12 -16.54 -14.01
N GLY A 34 -7.49 -17.74 -13.56
CA GLY A 34 -7.92 -18.86 -14.42
C GLY A 34 -9.08 -18.60 -15.40
N ARG A 35 -9.92 -17.58 -15.15
CA ARG A 35 -11.01 -17.16 -16.05
C ARG A 35 -10.59 -16.14 -17.11
N ARG A 36 -9.41 -15.53 -16.98
CA ARG A 36 -8.89 -14.47 -17.84
C ARG A 36 -7.65 -14.98 -18.57
N SER A 37 -7.88 -15.70 -19.66
CA SER A 37 -6.83 -16.36 -20.46
C SER A 37 -5.70 -15.42 -20.90
N ALA A 38 -5.98 -14.13 -21.07
CA ALA A 38 -4.99 -13.12 -21.43
C ALA A 38 -3.81 -13.04 -20.45
N TYR A 39 -4.08 -12.91 -19.14
CA TYR A 39 -3.03 -12.83 -18.12
C TYR A 39 -2.23 -14.12 -17.98
N LEU A 40 -2.87 -15.28 -18.19
CA LEU A 40 -2.16 -16.56 -18.22
C LEU A 40 -1.22 -16.66 -19.43
N SER A 41 -1.69 -16.33 -20.63
CA SER A 41 -0.84 -16.31 -21.83
C SER A 41 0.34 -15.36 -21.65
N LEU A 42 0.08 -14.19 -21.09
CA LEU A 42 1.07 -13.15 -20.85
C LEU A 42 2.12 -13.55 -19.80
N LEU A 43 1.74 -14.25 -18.72
CA LEU A 43 2.70 -14.85 -17.77
C LEU A 43 3.48 -16.02 -18.39
N ALA A 44 2.87 -16.78 -19.30
CA ALA A 44 3.56 -17.84 -20.03
C ALA A 44 4.59 -17.28 -21.03
N GLU A 45 4.32 -16.10 -21.60
CA GLU A 45 5.21 -15.39 -22.51
C GLU A 45 6.34 -14.62 -21.79
N ASN A 46 6.18 -14.33 -20.50
CA ASN A 46 7.15 -13.58 -19.68
C ASN A 46 7.65 -14.40 -18.47
N PRO A 47 8.67 -15.26 -18.64
CA PRO A 47 9.19 -16.12 -17.57
C PRO A 47 9.71 -15.36 -16.34
N LEU A 48 10.25 -14.16 -16.53
CA LEU A 48 10.74 -13.30 -15.44
C LEU A 48 9.59 -12.83 -14.53
N ALA A 49 8.52 -12.31 -15.14
CA ALA A 49 7.33 -11.87 -14.41
C ALA A 49 6.69 -13.04 -13.65
N LEU A 50 6.63 -14.24 -14.26
CA LEU A 50 6.16 -15.44 -13.57
C LEU A 50 7.04 -15.82 -12.36
N GLN A 51 8.37 -15.71 -12.50
CA GLN A 51 9.29 -15.99 -11.41
C GLN A 51 9.12 -15.00 -10.24
N GLN A 52 9.05 -13.71 -10.54
CA GLN A 52 8.82 -12.66 -9.54
C GLN A 52 7.47 -12.83 -8.85
N LEU A 53 6.41 -13.12 -9.62
CA LEU A 53 5.08 -13.40 -9.08
C LEU A 53 5.11 -14.58 -8.10
N VAL A 54 5.74 -15.70 -8.48
CA VAL A 54 5.86 -16.88 -7.60
C VAL A 54 6.63 -16.52 -6.33
N GLN A 55 7.73 -15.79 -6.43
CA GLN A 55 8.50 -15.34 -5.27
C GLN A 55 7.70 -14.42 -4.35
N LEU A 56 6.98 -13.43 -4.91
CA LEU A 56 6.12 -12.50 -4.17
C LEU A 56 5.05 -13.23 -3.35
N ILE A 57 4.35 -14.17 -3.98
CA ILE A 57 3.30 -14.97 -3.32
C ILE A 57 3.90 -15.90 -2.26
N THR A 58 5.11 -16.40 -2.49
CA THR A 58 5.81 -17.28 -1.53
C THR A 58 6.27 -16.50 -0.29
N VAL A 59 6.66 -15.24 -0.46
CA VAL A 59 7.06 -14.35 0.65
C VAL A 59 5.85 -13.81 1.39
N SER A 60 4.74 -13.54 0.69
CA SER A 60 3.50 -13.05 1.29
C SER A 60 2.27 -13.69 0.65
N SER A 61 1.66 -14.61 1.39
CA SER A 61 0.41 -15.28 1.01
C SER A 61 -0.75 -14.31 0.78
N TRP A 62 -0.69 -13.12 1.40
CA TRP A 62 -1.65 -12.04 1.19
C TRP A 62 -1.55 -11.41 -0.21
N ILE A 63 -0.34 -11.22 -0.74
CA ILE A 63 -0.14 -10.70 -2.11
C ILE A 63 -0.87 -11.60 -3.11
N GLY A 64 -0.78 -12.91 -2.87
CA GLY A 64 -1.50 -13.88 -3.67
C GLY A 64 -3.01 -13.67 -3.69
N ASN A 65 -3.65 -13.54 -2.53
CA ASN A 65 -5.09 -13.28 -2.47
C ASN A 65 -5.49 -11.97 -3.15
N TRP A 66 -4.66 -10.93 -3.00
CA TRP A 66 -4.93 -9.61 -3.54
C TRP A 66 -4.79 -9.55 -5.07
N ILE A 67 -3.72 -10.11 -5.65
CA ILE A 67 -3.56 -10.26 -7.11
C ILE A 67 -4.76 -11.01 -7.70
N GLY A 68 -5.31 -11.95 -6.94
CA GLY A 68 -6.49 -12.67 -7.38
C GLY A 68 -7.76 -11.85 -7.48
N GLN A 69 -7.86 -10.77 -6.70
CA GLN A 69 -8.96 -9.81 -6.73
C GLN A 69 -8.70 -8.69 -7.75
N HIS A 70 -7.42 -8.31 -7.95
CA HIS A 70 -6.99 -7.20 -8.80
C HIS A 70 -5.93 -7.63 -9.83
N PRO A 71 -6.28 -8.43 -10.85
CA PRO A 71 -5.32 -8.98 -11.80
C PRO A 71 -4.68 -7.94 -12.71
N VAL A 72 -5.24 -6.73 -12.81
CA VAL A 72 -4.66 -5.59 -13.56
C VAL A 72 -3.26 -5.24 -13.06
N ILE A 73 -2.96 -5.52 -11.79
CA ILE A 73 -1.64 -5.26 -11.24
C ILE A 73 -0.55 -6.18 -11.80
N LEU A 74 -0.92 -7.26 -12.50
CA LEU A 74 0.06 -8.07 -13.21
C LEU A 74 0.77 -7.25 -14.30
N ASP A 75 0.14 -6.20 -14.81
CA ASP A 75 0.75 -5.31 -15.81
C ASP A 75 1.97 -4.57 -15.22
N GLU A 76 1.94 -4.22 -13.93
CA GLU A 76 3.07 -3.60 -13.22
C GLU A 76 4.26 -4.58 -13.03
N LEU A 77 4.01 -5.90 -13.07
CA LEU A 77 5.07 -6.92 -13.02
C LEU A 77 5.70 -7.17 -14.39
N LEU A 78 5.06 -6.73 -15.48
CA LEU A 78 5.58 -6.86 -16.84
C LEU A 78 6.51 -5.73 -17.22
N ASP A 79 6.29 -4.54 -16.67
CA ASP A 79 7.20 -3.45 -16.86
C ASP A 79 8.55 -3.82 -16.19
N PRO A 80 9.71 -3.58 -16.82
CA PRO A 80 10.98 -4.01 -16.27
C PRO A 80 11.24 -3.37 -14.90
N ILE A 81 10.92 -4.11 -13.84
CA ILE A 81 11.17 -3.76 -12.43
C ILE A 81 12.63 -3.34 -12.21
N THR A 82 13.54 -3.73 -13.12
CA THR A 82 14.93 -3.28 -13.21
C THR A 82 15.13 -1.75 -13.14
N GLY A 83 14.12 -0.95 -13.47
CA GLY A 83 14.16 0.52 -13.36
C GLY A 83 13.47 1.09 -12.12
N PHE A 84 12.85 0.27 -11.26
CA PHE A 84 12.11 0.76 -10.11
C PHE A 84 13.07 1.46 -9.12
N GLN A 85 12.67 2.65 -8.69
CA GLN A 85 13.29 3.40 -7.61
C GLN A 85 12.20 3.80 -6.64
N ALA A 86 12.47 3.69 -5.34
CA ALA A 86 11.53 4.15 -4.33
C ALA A 86 11.28 5.66 -4.53
N GLN A 87 10.01 6.01 -4.72
CA GLN A 87 9.60 7.39 -4.95
C GLN A 87 9.74 8.19 -3.65
N ALA A 88 10.12 9.47 -3.77
CA ALA A 88 10.08 10.36 -2.61
C ALA A 88 8.63 10.60 -2.21
N ARG A 89 8.37 10.86 -0.92
CA ARG A 89 7.01 11.11 -0.41
C ARG A 89 6.25 12.14 -1.26
N ALA A 90 6.90 13.23 -1.66
CA ALA A 90 6.29 14.28 -2.48
C ALA A 90 5.78 13.78 -3.83
N ASP A 91 6.49 12.83 -4.47
CA ASP A 91 6.08 12.25 -5.74
C ASP A 91 4.87 11.34 -5.55
N ILE A 92 4.86 10.54 -4.48
CA ILE A 92 3.71 9.69 -4.08
C ILE A 92 2.48 10.57 -3.83
N THR A 93 2.65 11.68 -3.10
CA THR A 93 1.56 12.62 -2.83
C THR A 93 1.04 13.24 -4.12
N THR A 94 1.91 13.67 -5.02
CA THR A 94 1.52 14.27 -6.30
C THR A 94 0.71 13.27 -7.14
N GLU A 95 1.22 12.05 -7.32
CA GLU A 95 0.52 11.00 -8.07
C GLU A 95 -0.85 10.66 -7.47
N LEU A 96 -0.94 10.54 -6.14
CA LEU A 96 -2.19 10.19 -5.48
C LEU A 96 -3.22 11.33 -5.57
N VAL A 97 -2.79 12.58 -5.43
CA VAL A 97 -3.66 13.76 -5.59
C VAL A 97 -4.17 13.88 -7.03
N GLU A 98 -3.33 13.63 -8.03
CA GLU A 98 -3.76 13.59 -9.44
C GLU A 98 -4.82 12.52 -9.69
N LYS A 99 -4.64 11.33 -9.12
CA LYS A 99 -5.64 10.25 -9.20
C LYS A 99 -6.95 10.63 -8.50
N LEU A 100 -6.88 11.29 -7.35
CA LEU A 100 -8.04 11.78 -6.61
C LEU A 100 -8.81 12.87 -7.36
N ALA A 101 -8.13 13.69 -8.18
CA ALA A 101 -8.77 14.76 -8.94
C ALA A 101 -9.83 14.26 -9.93
N GLY A 102 -9.80 12.98 -10.31
CA GLY A 102 -10.80 12.33 -11.16
C GLY A 102 -12.09 11.93 -10.44
N PHE A 103 -12.16 12.01 -9.12
CA PHE A 103 -13.30 11.57 -8.31
C PHE A 103 -14.10 12.75 -7.77
N GLU A 104 -15.43 12.59 -7.66
CA GLU A 104 -16.25 13.54 -6.93
C GLU A 104 -15.97 13.42 -5.42
N GLN A 105 -15.69 14.54 -4.75
CA GLN A 105 -15.29 14.58 -3.35
C GLN A 105 -16.33 14.00 -2.36
N THR A 106 -17.57 13.83 -2.80
CA THR A 106 -18.67 13.25 -2.02
C THR A 106 -18.74 11.73 -2.12
N ASP A 107 -18.08 11.10 -3.08
CA ASP A 107 -18.05 9.65 -3.22
C ASP A 107 -16.93 9.05 -2.38
N LEU A 108 -17.18 8.96 -1.07
CA LEU A 108 -16.20 8.42 -0.11
C LEU A 108 -15.87 6.95 -0.39
N GLU A 109 -16.81 6.16 -0.91
CA GLU A 109 -16.58 4.75 -1.21
C GLU A 109 -15.55 4.60 -2.33
N ALA A 110 -15.72 5.36 -3.42
CA ALA A 110 -14.76 5.37 -4.52
C ALA A 110 -13.37 5.88 -4.09
N VAL A 111 -13.31 6.91 -3.25
CA VAL A 111 -12.03 7.41 -2.68
C VAL A 111 -11.35 6.34 -1.80
N MET A 112 -12.12 5.64 -0.97
CA MET A 112 -11.60 4.56 -0.13
C MET A 112 -11.07 3.40 -0.97
N ASP A 113 -11.74 3.03 -2.06
CA ASP A 113 -11.30 2.01 -3.00
C ASP A 113 -10.05 2.42 -3.77
N LEU A 114 -9.92 3.69 -4.13
CA LEU A 114 -8.70 4.23 -4.72
C LEU A 114 -7.50 4.15 -3.76
N PHE A 115 -7.64 4.58 -2.50
CA PHE A 115 -6.54 4.50 -1.52
C PHE A 115 -6.05 3.07 -1.32
N ARG A 116 -7.02 2.17 -1.24
CA ARG A 116 -6.85 0.74 -1.21
C ARG A 116 -6.01 0.28 -2.41
N GLU A 117 -6.51 0.49 -3.64
CA GLU A 117 -5.83 0.12 -4.89
C GLU A 117 -4.41 0.69 -4.97
N TYR A 118 -4.25 1.97 -4.67
CA TYR A 118 -2.97 2.67 -4.69
C TYR A 118 -1.98 2.07 -3.70
N ARG A 119 -2.40 1.87 -2.45
CA ARG A 119 -1.58 1.25 -1.40
C ARG A 119 -1.04 -0.09 -1.87
N TRP A 120 -1.93 -0.91 -2.41
CA TRP A 120 -1.58 -2.25 -2.84
C TRP A 120 -0.67 -2.27 -4.06
N GLY A 121 -0.95 -1.47 -5.07
CA GLY A 121 -0.11 -1.38 -6.26
C GLY A 121 1.30 -0.89 -5.92
N TYR A 122 1.41 0.16 -5.11
CA TYR A 122 2.71 0.66 -4.66
C TYR A 122 3.46 -0.38 -3.83
N SER A 123 2.78 -1.04 -2.87
CA SER A 123 3.39 -2.08 -2.03
C SER A 123 3.88 -3.27 -2.87
N LEU A 124 3.17 -3.62 -3.94
CA LEU A 124 3.58 -4.68 -4.86
C LEU A 124 4.86 -4.29 -5.61
N ARG A 125 4.94 -3.07 -6.15
CA ARG A 125 6.15 -2.60 -6.82
C ARG A 125 7.37 -2.61 -5.91
N VAL A 126 7.21 -2.12 -4.67
CA VAL A 126 8.26 -2.18 -3.65
C VAL A 126 8.65 -3.62 -3.36
N GLY A 127 7.68 -4.51 -3.14
CA GLY A 127 7.93 -5.94 -2.91
C GLY A 127 8.64 -6.63 -4.07
N ALA A 128 8.28 -6.28 -5.30
CA ALA A 128 8.88 -6.86 -6.49
C ALA A 128 10.35 -6.44 -6.64
N ALA A 129 10.64 -5.17 -6.35
CA ALA A 129 11.99 -4.62 -6.37
C ALA A 129 12.87 -5.14 -5.21
N ASP A 130 12.29 -5.31 -4.02
CA ASP A 130 12.92 -5.95 -2.85
C ASP A 130 13.36 -7.40 -3.19
N ILE A 131 12.45 -8.21 -3.74
CA ILE A 131 12.74 -9.60 -4.15
C ILE A 131 13.76 -9.66 -5.30
N ALA A 132 13.73 -8.68 -6.22
CA ALA A 132 14.73 -8.56 -7.27
C ALA A 132 16.10 -8.10 -6.75
N GLY A 133 16.24 -7.78 -5.46
CA GLY A 133 17.46 -7.29 -4.84
C GLY A 133 17.84 -5.88 -5.26
N LEU A 134 16.87 -5.09 -5.71
CA LEU A 134 17.07 -3.71 -6.17
C LEU A 134 16.95 -2.69 -5.04
N LEU A 135 16.28 -3.05 -3.94
CA LEU A 135 16.10 -2.22 -2.76
C LEU A 135 16.74 -2.91 -1.55
N ASP A 136 17.33 -2.13 -0.66
CA ASP A 136 17.71 -2.63 0.66
C ASP A 136 16.54 -2.54 1.65
N VAL A 137 16.64 -3.25 2.76
CA VAL A 137 15.57 -3.33 3.78
C VAL A 137 15.17 -1.94 4.30
N ASN A 138 16.14 -1.03 4.46
CA ASN A 138 15.88 0.33 4.92
C ASN A 138 15.06 1.11 3.88
N THR A 139 15.42 1.03 2.59
CA THR A 139 14.67 1.70 1.52
C THR A 139 13.26 1.16 1.42
N VAL A 140 13.07 -0.15 1.57
CA VAL A 140 11.73 -0.77 1.62
C VAL A 140 10.91 -0.16 2.76
N SER A 141 11.46 -0.10 3.97
CA SER A 141 10.75 0.45 5.12
C SER A 141 10.42 1.93 4.96
N HIS A 142 11.35 2.75 4.49
CA HIS A 142 11.09 4.16 4.20
C HIS A 142 10.03 4.34 3.11
N ALA A 143 10.03 3.51 2.06
CA ALA A 143 9.05 3.58 0.98
C ALA A 143 7.63 3.24 1.50
N LEU A 144 7.50 2.22 2.34
CA LEU A 144 6.21 1.84 2.94
C LEU A 144 5.72 2.88 3.96
N SER A 145 6.63 3.48 4.74
CA SER A 145 6.33 4.59 5.64
C SER A 145 5.88 5.85 4.89
N ALA A 146 6.59 6.24 3.82
CA ALA A 146 6.21 7.37 2.99
C ALA A 146 4.83 7.17 2.32
N LEU A 147 4.54 5.95 1.88
CA LEU A 147 3.22 5.58 1.36
C LEU A 147 2.13 5.74 2.44
N ALA A 148 2.35 5.20 3.64
CA ALA A 148 1.39 5.28 4.73
C ALA A 148 1.13 6.73 5.16
N GLU A 149 2.18 7.54 5.32
CA GLU A 149 2.06 8.96 5.64
C GLU A 149 1.24 9.71 4.59
N THR A 150 1.51 9.47 3.30
CA THR A 150 0.79 10.10 2.19
C THR A 150 -0.69 9.73 2.18
N ILE A 151 -1.01 8.46 2.38
CA ILE A 151 -2.41 8.00 2.43
C ILE A 151 -3.14 8.60 3.62
N VAL A 152 -2.51 8.65 4.79
CA VAL A 152 -3.11 9.26 6.00
C VAL A 152 -3.38 10.74 5.78
N GLU A 153 -2.45 11.47 5.17
CA GLU A 153 -2.61 12.89 4.83
C GLU A 153 -3.78 13.10 3.86
N CYS A 154 -3.81 12.35 2.75
CA CYS A 154 -4.90 12.47 1.77
C CYS A 154 -6.25 12.03 2.33
N ALA A 155 -6.29 10.99 3.18
CA ALA A 155 -7.50 10.52 3.83
C ALA A 155 -8.05 11.55 4.83
N LEU A 156 -7.18 12.26 5.54
CA LEU A 156 -7.57 13.34 6.43
C LEU A 156 -8.22 14.49 5.64
N ASP A 157 -7.65 14.86 4.50
CA ASP A 157 -8.20 15.91 3.64
C ASP A 157 -9.53 15.50 2.99
N ALA A 158 -9.66 14.24 2.56
CA ALA A 158 -10.93 13.68 2.09
C ALA A 158 -12.01 13.70 3.18
N ALA A 159 -11.65 13.31 4.42
CA ALA A 159 -12.57 13.32 5.55
C ALA A 159 -13.02 14.74 5.91
N ARG A 160 -12.11 15.72 5.90
CA ARG A 160 -12.43 17.14 6.12
C ARG A 160 -13.43 17.66 5.11
N THR A 161 -13.19 17.35 3.84
CA THR A 161 -14.04 17.75 2.73
C THR A 161 -15.44 17.13 2.85
N SER A 162 -15.52 15.84 3.15
CA SER A 162 -16.79 15.13 3.37
C SER A 162 -17.60 15.73 4.53
N LEU A 163 -16.93 16.17 5.60
CA LEU A 163 -17.55 16.82 6.75
C LEU A 163 -17.83 18.31 6.55
N SER A 164 -17.55 18.86 5.36
CA SER A 164 -17.67 20.30 5.05
C SER A 164 -16.94 21.20 6.07
N LEU A 165 -15.81 20.72 6.60
CA LEU A 165 -14.96 21.52 7.45
C LEU A 165 -14.25 22.58 6.59
N ASP A 166 -14.16 23.81 7.11
CA ASP A 166 -13.56 24.92 6.36
C ASP A 166 -12.16 24.53 5.83
N PRO A 167 -11.84 24.88 4.57
CA PRO A 167 -10.49 24.68 4.04
C PRO A 167 -9.48 25.44 4.92
N PRO A 168 -8.21 25.02 4.94
CA PRO A 168 -7.21 25.51 5.87
C PRO A 168 -6.94 27.01 5.72
N LYS A 169 -7.78 27.84 6.32
CA LYS A 169 -7.60 29.28 6.50
C LYS A 169 -7.28 29.49 7.97
N GLU A 170 -5.99 29.47 8.28
CA GLU A 170 -5.41 29.82 9.61
C GLU A 170 -5.82 28.93 10.81
N SER A 171 -6.87 28.09 10.72
CA SER A 171 -7.31 27.21 11.80
C SER A 171 -6.60 25.84 11.84
N LEU A 172 -5.57 25.64 11.01
CA LEU A 172 -4.76 24.41 10.96
C LEU A 172 -3.89 24.18 12.21
N SER A 173 -3.85 25.10 13.18
CA SER A 173 -3.07 24.89 14.39
C SER A 173 -3.68 23.88 15.38
N ARG A 174 -4.81 23.24 15.04
CA ARG A 174 -5.67 22.60 16.04
C ARG A 174 -6.07 21.16 15.77
N PHE A 175 -5.58 20.51 14.72
CA PHE A 175 -5.77 19.07 14.54
C PHE A 175 -4.49 18.45 13.97
N GLY A 176 -3.93 17.47 14.65
CA GLY A 176 -2.71 16.78 14.28
C GLY A 176 -2.89 15.27 14.34
N VAL A 177 -2.08 14.56 13.55
CA VAL A 177 -1.94 13.11 13.61
C VAL A 177 -0.53 12.83 14.11
N VAL A 178 -0.42 12.05 15.18
CA VAL A 178 0.89 11.64 15.72
C VAL A 178 1.05 10.15 15.48
N ALA A 179 2.10 9.78 14.76
CA ALA A 179 2.47 8.40 14.50
C ALA A 179 3.36 7.84 15.62
N TYR A 180 3.06 6.62 16.04
CA TYR A 180 3.83 5.82 17.01
C TYR A 180 4.37 4.56 16.34
N GLY A 181 5.12 3.78 17.13
CA GLY A 181 5.60 2.46 16.73
C GLY A 181 6.44 2.54 15.45
N LYS A 182 6.20 1.60 14.55
CA LYS A 182 6.95 1.46 13.29
C LYS A 182 6.72 2.60 12.31
N LEU A 183 5.51 3.17 12.27
CA LEU A 183 5.27 4.35 11.45
C LEU A 183 6.07 5.54 11.98
N GLY A 184 6.06 5.74 13.31
CA GLY A 184 6.82 6.80 13.96
C GLY A 184 8.34 6.68 13.83
N SER A 185 8.88 5.46 13.71
CA SER A 185 10.32 5.22 13.44
C SER A 185 10.66 5.11 11.96
N GLN A 186 9.69 5.20 11.05
CA GLN A 186 9.85 4.97 9.60
C GLN A 186 10.34 3.56 9.23
N GLU A 187 9.96 2.57 10.04
CA GLU A 187 10.34 1.16 9.90
C GLU A 187 9.13 0.27 9.57
N LEU A 188 8.17 0.78 8.77
CA LEU A 188 7.04 -0.05 8.37
C LEU A 188 7.51 -1.25 7.53
N GLY A 189 6.85 -2.37 7.75
CA GLY A 189 6.90 -3.54 6.87
C GLY A 189 5.53 -3.82 6.26
N TYR A 190 5.47 -4.70 5.26
CA TYR A 190 4.27 -4.95 4.45
C TYR A 190 2.97 -5.25 5.22
N ASN A 191 3.07 -5.89 6.39
CA ASN A 191 1.93 -6.28 7.24
C ASN A 191 1.87 -5.49 8.56
N SER A 192 2.49 -4.31 8.61
CA SER A 192 2.50 -3.50 9.83
C SER A 192 1.20 -2.71 9.96
N ASP A 193 0.67 -2.69 11.18
CA ASP A 193 -0.45 -1.82 11.53
C ASP A 193 0.02 -0.36 11.66
N LEU A 194 -0.92 0.58 11.55
CA LEU A 194 -0.65 2.01 11.75
C LEU A 194 -1.06 2.41 13.17
N ASP A 195 -0.07 2.63 14.03
CA ASP A 195 -0.27 3.18 15.36
C ASP A 195 -0.33 4.71 15.28
N ILE A 196 -1.53 5.28 15.20
CA ILE A 196 -1.73 6.73 15.13
C ILE A 196 -2.68 7.23 16.22
N ILE A 197 -2.40 8.42 16.75
CA ILE A 197 -3.32 9.16 17.63
C ILE A 197 -3.70 10.48 16.97
N PHE A 198 -4.94 10.89 17.19
CA PHE A 198 -5.45 12.19 16.77
C PHE A 198 -5.39 13.16 17.94
N VAL A 199 -4.73 14.28 17.74
CA VAL A 199 -4.68 15.37 18.72
C VAL A 199 -5.48 16.54 18.15
N TYR A 200 -6.24 17.21 19.00
CA TYR A 200 -6.89 18.45 18.62
C TYR A 200 -6.79 19.47 19.75
N ASP A 201 -6.65 20.73 19.37
CA ASP A 201 -6.70 21.86 20.29
C ASP A 201 -8.11 22.44 20.26
N GLU A 202 -8.80 22.39 21.39
CA GLU A 202 -10.11 22.97 21.54
C GLU A 202 -9.91 24.47 21.77
N ALA A 203 -10.48 25.33 20.89
CA ALA A 203 -10.59 26.74 21.22
C ALA A 203 -11.24 26.81 22.59
N SER A 204 -10.53 27.34 23.59
CA SER A 204 -11.11 27.52 24.90
C SER A 204 -12.33 28.42 24.73
N GLN A 205 -13.51 27.82 24.70
CA GLN A 205 -14.69 28.52 25.15
C GLN A 205 -14.32 28.89 26.58
N LYS A 206 -14.02 30.18 26.80
CA LYS A 206 -14.09 30.76 28.12
C LYS A 206 -15.53 30.57 28.58
N ASN A 207 -15.81 29.40 29.18
CA ASN A 207 -16.73 29.18 30.28
C ASN A 207 -16.75 27.70 30.68
N ALA A 208 -16.49 27.52 31.98
CA ALA A 208 -16.92 26.44 32.86
C ALA A 208 -16.08 25.14 32.93
N ALA A 209 -15.29 25.10 34.01
CA ALA A 209 -15.20 24.00 34.98
C ALA A 209 -14.47 22.70 34.59
N SER A 210 -13.22 22.63 35.05
CA SER A 210 -12.55 21.47 35.66
C SER A 210 -12.61 20.13 34.94
N ALA A 211 -11.49 19.76 34.32
CA ALA A 211 -10.98 18.39 34.37
C ALA A 211 -9.46 18.44 34.53
N GLN A 212 -8.99 18.09 35.72
CA GLN A 212 -7.61 17.66 35.94
C GLN A 212 -7.39 16.37 35.16
N ASN A 213 -6.41 16.33 34.26
CA ASN A 213 -5.62 15.13 34.02
C ASN A 213 -4.25 15.51 33.48
N GLY A 214 -3.22 15.09 34.20
CA GLY A 214 -1.84 15.54 34.06
C GLY A 214 -1.18 15.11 32.75
N VAL A 215 -1.03 16.06 31.84
CA VAL A 215 -0.01 16.01 30.78
C VAL A 215 0.71 17.35 30.80
N THR A 216 1.98 17.32 31.20
CA THR A 216 2.89 18.48 31.14
C THR A 216 3.48 18.56 29.75
N ILE A 217 3.13 19.59 28.98
CA ILE A 217 3.78 19.91 27.70
C ILE A 217 4.86 20.96 27.98
N PHE A 218 6.12 20.64 27.68
CA PHE A 218 7.21 21.61 27.73
C PHE A 218 7.29 22.39 26.41
N PRO A 219 7.39 23.73 26.44
CA PRO A 219 7.63 24.52 25.25
C PRO A 219 9.11 24.43 24.83
N ALA A 220 9.35 24.42 23.52
CA ALA A 220 10.62 24.86 22.93
C ALA A 220 10.53 26.35 22.62
#